data_AF-A0A1A2DTU0-F1
#
_entry.id   AF-A0A1A2DTU0-F1
#
_cell.length_a   1.000
_cell.length_b   1.000
_cell.length_c   1.000
_cell.angle_alpha   90.00
_cell.angle_beta   90.00
_cell.angle_gamma   90.00
#
_symmetry.space_group_name_H-M   'P 1'
#
loop_
_entity.id
_entity.type
_entity.pdbx_description
1 polymer ?
#
loop_
_entity_poly.entity_id
_entity_poly.type
_entity_poly.pdbx_seq_one_letter_code
_entity_poly.pdbx_strand_id
1 'polypeptide(L)'
;MCSSAPPPDPFAPAPPPDGQAPPPPPPPWMPPVAQPAAASADGQNPAPFTGTPPFGPPSFVPKTGSTVGVAQPIIVNFPGTVEDAGAAINAVHVSSVPPVPGKFYWMTPTQLRWRPLSFWPAHTAVTVDAGGTVTNFQTGDTLVATADDATHQLTVTRNGTVEKTFPMSMGMTSGNHQTPNGTYYVQDKKASVVMDSSTYGVPVNSTYGYKVTVEDAVRFDNVGDYVHSAPWSVDDQGKRDVSHGCINISPTNAKWFFDNFGPGDPIIVKNSSGGNYKKNDGSADWIN
;
A
#
# COMPACT_ATOMS: atom_id res chain seq x y z
N MET A 1 -31.33 -13.10 56.23
CA MET A 1 -31.29 -14.19 55.22
C MET A 1 -30.25 -13.80 54.20
N CYS A 2 -29.07 -14.44 54.25
CA CYS A 2 -27.95 -14.14 53.36
C CYS A 2 -28.26 -14.70 51.96
N SER A 3 -28.26 -13.83 50.95
CA SER A 3 -28.37 -14.25 49.55
C SER A 3 -26.99 -14.73 49.08
N SER A 4 -26.88 -16.01 48.78
CA SER A 4 -25.69 -16.64 48.20
C SER A 4 -25.42 -16.08 46.80
N ALA A 5 -24.18 -15.71 46.52
CA ALA A 5 -23.71 -15.33 45.19
C ALA A 5 -23.81 -16.53 44.21
N PRO A 6 -24.08 -16.28 42.92
CA PRO A 6 -24.12 -17.33 41.90
C PRO A 6 -22.73 -17.96 41.69
N PRO A 7 -22.66 -19.24 41.26
CA PRO A 7 -21.39 -19.91 40.99
C PRO A 7 -20.69 -19.28 39.77
N PRO A 8 -19.34 -19.29 39.75
CA PRO A 8 -18.55 -18.70 38.67
C PRO A 8 -18.71 -19.45 37.33
N ASP A 9 -18.72 -18.68 36.24
CA ASP A 9 -18.78 -19.14 34.85
C ASP A 9 -17.51 -19.94 34.47
N PRO A 10 -17.62 -21.20 34.01
CA PRO A 10 -16.48 -22.02 33.63
C PRO A 10 -15.76 -21.56 32.34
N PHE A 11 -16.23 -20.52 31.64
CA PHE A 11 -15.61 -19.99 30.41
C PHE A 11 -15.06 -18.56 30.53
N ALA A 12 -15.00 -17.99 31.75
CA ALA A 12 -14.37 -16.68 31.95
C ALA A 12 -12.83 -16.77 31.73
N PRO A 13 -12.23 -15.85 30.96
CA PRO A 13 -10.77 -15.76 30.85
C PRO A 13 -10.13 -15.53 32.22
N ALA A 14 -9.00 -16.18 32.50
CA ALA A 14 -8.26 -15.96 33.73
C ALA A 14 -7.83 -14.49 33.87
N PRO A 15 -7.91 -13.88 35.06
CA PRO A 15 -7.37 -12.55 35.28
C PRO A 15 -5.85 -12.55 35.03
N PRO A 16 -5.29 -11.46 34.46
CA PRO A 16 -3.86 -11.36 34.22
C PRO A 16 -3.09 -11.44 35.55
N PRO A 17 -1.86 -12.01 35.56
CA PRO A 17 -1.04 -12.10 36.76
C PRO A 17 -0.68 -10.69 37.28
N ASP A 18 -0.62 -10.57 38.60
CA ASP A 18 -0.44 -9.31 39.33
C ASP A 18 0.66 -8.42 38.76
N GLY A 19 0.30 -7.15 38.58
CA GLY A 19 1.15 -6.11 38.03
C GLY A 19 2.44 -5.93 38.83
N GLN A 20 3.57 -6.13 38.17
CA GLN A 20 4.79 -5.43 38.55
C GLN A 20 4.56 -3.94 38.26
N ALA A 21 4.56 -3.13 39.31
CA ALA A 21 4.66 -1.69 39.17
C ALA A 21 5.91 -1.36 38.32
N PRO A 22 5.83 -0.38 37.40
CA PRO A 22 7.00 0.05 36.64
C PRO A 22 8.11 0.46 37.62
N PRO A 23 9.38 0.14 37.32
CA PRO A 23 10.48 0.49 38.20
C PRO A 23 10.51 2.02 38.43
N PRO A 24 10.92 2.48 39.63
CA PRO A 24 11.02 3.90 39.90
C PRO A 24 11.98 4.56 38.90
N PRO A 25 11.72 5.83 38.51
CA PRO A 25 12.61 6.54 37.61
C PRO A 25 14.02 6.64 38.23
N PRO A 26 15.08 6.56 37.41
CA PRO A 26 16.44 6.66 37.91
C PRO A 26 16.69 8.04 38.55
N PRO A 27 17.56 8.12 39.57
CA PRO A 27 17.88 9.38 40.23
C PRO A 27 18.48 10.40 39.24
N PRO A 28 18.20 11.70 39.41
CA PRO A 28 18.49 12.77 38.43
C PRO A 28 19.98 13.05 38.19
N TRP A 29 20.86 12.30 38.84
CA TRP A 29 22.33 12.44 38.75
C TRP A 29 22.98 11.34 37.90
N MET A 30 22.21 10.39 37.38
CA MET A 30 22.73 9.37 36.46
C MET A 30 22.75 9.93 35.03
N PRO A 31 23.86 9.78 34.28
CA PRO A 31 23.83 10.02 32.84
C PRO A 31 22.75 9.12 32.22
N PRO A 32 22.02 9.57 31.18
CA PRO A 32 20.96 8.77 30.57
C PRO A 32 21.53 7.41 30.18
N VAL A 33 21.01 6.35 30.81
CA VAL A 33 21.30 4.98 30.41
C VAL A 33 20.83 4.87 28.97
N ALA A 34 21.70 4.44 28.06
CA ALA A 34 21.33 4.15 26.69
C ALA A 34 20.10 3.23 26.73
N GLN A 35 18.95 3.79 26.35
CA GLN A 35 17.70 3.06 26.32
C GLN A 35 17.93 1.88 25.36
N PRO A 36 17.69 0.62 25.76
CA PRO A 36 17.81 -0.50 24.85
C PRO A 36 16.98 -0.16 23.62
N ALA A 37 17.59 -0.22 22.43
CA ALA A 37 16.84 -0.09 21.19
C ALA A 37 15.63 -1.01 21.29
N ALA A 38 14.42 -0.46 21.10
CA ALA A 38 13.21 -1.26 21.09
C ALA A 38 13.47 -2.48 20.20
N ALA A 39 13.18 -3.69 20.70
CA ALA A 39 13.45 -4.91 19.97
C ALA A 39 12.94 -4.75 18.53
N SER A 40 13.84 -4.91 17.56
CA SER A 40 13.48 -4.74 16.17
C SER A 40 12.42 -5.77 15.80
N ALA A 41 11.32 -5.33 15.19
CA ALA A 41 10.34 -6.26 14.68
C ALA A 41 10.97 -7.16 13.60
N ASP A 42 10.41 -8.35 13.40
CA ASP A 42 10.92 -9.30 12.41
C ASP A 42 11.14 -8.64 11.04
N GLY A 43 12.32 -8.83 10.48
CA GLY A 43 12.71 -8.22 9.20
C GLY A 43 13.13 -6.74 9.26
N GLN A 44 13.30 -6.17 10.45
CA GLN A 44 13.91 -4.84 10.66
C GLN A 44 15.30 -4.93 11.30
N ASN A 45 16.15 -3.97 10.96
CA ASN A 45 17.43 -3.70 11.61
C ASN A 45 17.62 -2.19 11.75
N PRO A 46 17.59 -1.62 12.97
CA PRO A 46 17.76 -0.18 13.20
C PRO A 46 19.22 0.26 13.26
N ALA A 47 20.19 -0.66 13.32
CA ALA A 47 21.60 -0.31 13.32
C ALA A 47 22.00 0.22 11.92
N PRO A 48 22.85 1.26 11.81
CA PRO A 48 23.47 1.62 10.54
C PRO A 48 24.28 0.45 9.97
N PHE A 49 24.35 0.34 8.65
CA PHE A 49 25.19 -0.66 8.00
C PHE A 49 26.68 -0.36 8.23
N THR A 50 27.46 -1.40 8.44
CA THR A 50 28.93 -1.31 8.58
C THR A 50 29.61 -2.33 7.67
N GLY A 51 30.68 -1.93 6.99
CA GLY A 51 31.47 -2.80 6.12
C GLY A 51 31.37 -2.41 4.64
N THR A 52 31.71 -3.34 3.76
CA THR A 52 31.66 -3.15 2.29
C THR A 52 30.40 -3.82 1.74
N PRO A 53 29.48 -3.09 1.11
CA PRO A 53 28.29 -3.70 0.53
C PRO A 53 28.62 -4.52 -0.74
N PRO A 54 27.84 -5.57 -1.05
CA PRO A 54 28.03 -6.40 -2.25
C PRO A 54 27.48 -5.75 -3.54
N PHE A 55 27.06 -4.48 -3.48
CA PHE A 55 26.45 -3.73 -4.57
C PHE A 55 26.92 -2.27 -4.56
N GLY A 56 26.84 -1.60 -5.72
CA GLY A 56 27.05 -0.15 -5.80
C GLY A 56 25.88 0.63 -5.20
N PRO A 57 26.03 1.95 -4.97
CA PRO A 57 25.00 2.79 -4.34
C PRO A 57 23.63 2.65 -5.05
N PRO A 58 22.58 2.17 -4.35
CA PRO A 58 21.28 1.99 -4.95
C PRO A 58 20.48 3.30 -5.00
N SER A 59 19.32 3.25 -5.65
CA SER A 59 18.29 4.30 -5.58
C SER A 59 17.03 3.78 -4.91
N PHE A 60 16.28 4.67 -4.27
CA PHE A 60 15.13 4.31 -3.44
C PHE A 60 13.81 4.87 -3.97
N VAL A 61 12.75 4.10 -3.77
CA VAL A 61 11.38 4.58 -3.68
C VAL A 61 10.80 4.05 -2.36
N PRO A 62 10.32 4.91 -1.44
CA PRO A 62 10.25 6.37 -1.53
C PRO A 62 11.61 7.07 -1.44
N LYS A 63 11.66 8.31 -1.92
CA LYS A 63 12.83 9.19 -1.79
C LYS A 63 12.87 9.84 -0.41
N THR A 64 14.03 10.36 -0.02
CA THR A 64 14.20 11.09 1.24
C THR A 64 13.24 12.28 1.31
N GLY A 65 12.52 12.40 2.44
CA GLY A 65 11.56 13.48 2.71
C GLY A 65 10.17 13.24 2.14
N SER A 66 9.91 12.12 1.45
CA SER A 66 8.58 11.80 0.96
C SER A 66 7.59 11.52 2.09
N THR A 67 6.35 11.96 1.91
CA THR A 67 5.18 11.42 2.63
C THR A 67 4.40 10.56 1.66
N VAL A 68 4.09 9.32 2.04
CA VAL A 68 3.45 8.31 1.18
C VAL A 68 2.27 7.66 1.89
N GLY A 69 1.40 7.00 1.13
CA GLY A 69 0.30 6.24 1.70
C GLY A 69 0.75 4.96 2.41
N VAL A 70 -0.17 4.40 3.19
CA VAL A 70 0.11 3.28 4.11
C VAL A 70 0.34 1.93 3.44
N ALA A 71 0.15 1.81 2.13
CA ALA A 71 0.43 0.62 1.36
C ALA A 71 1.74 0.72 0.55
N GLN A 72 2.53 1.78 0.71
CA GLN A 72 3.76 1.96 -0.04
C GLN A 72 4.82 0.89 0.31
N PRO A 73 5.28 0.06 -0.64
CA PRO A 73 6.47 -0.76 -0.44
C PRO A 73 7.73 0.09 -0.52
N ILE A 74 8.79 -0.38 0.13
CA ILE A 74 10.16 0.09 -0.05
C ILE A 74 10.73 -0.64 -1.27
N ILE A 75 11.26 0.11 -2.22
CA ILE A 75 11.90 -0.40 -3.44
C ILE A 75 13.35 0.07 -3.43
N VAL A 76 14.27 -0.89 -3.45
CA VAL A 76 15.72 -0.68 -3.56
C VAL A 76 16.16 -1.13 -4.95
N ASN A 77 16.49 -0.18 -5.80
CA ASN A 77 16.98 -0.44 -7.15
C ASN A 77 18.51 -0.37 -7.16
N PHE A 78 19.14 -1.51 -7.45
CA PHE A 78 20.59 -1.61 -7.57
C PHE A 78 21.06 -1.13 -8.95
N PRO A 79 22.29 -0.56 -9.06
CA PRO A 79 22.83 -0.10 -10.34
C PRO A 79 23.22 -1.24 -11.30
N GLY A 80 23.22 -2.49 -10.82
CA GLY A 80 23.51 -3.69 -11.60
C GLY A 80 22.94 -4.93 -10.91
N THR A 81 23.10 -6.08 -11.56
CA THR A 81 22.66 -7.38 -11.01
C THR A 81 23.34 -7.66 -9.68
N VAL A 82 22.56 -8.15 -8.73
CA VAL A 82 23.06 -8.63 -7.43
C VAL A 82 23.29 -10.14 -7.52
N GLU A 83 24.55 -10.54 -7.38
CA GLU A 83 24.96 -11.96 -7.47
C GLU A 83 24.66 -12.74 -6.18
N ASP A 84 24.79 -12.09 -5.01
CA ASP A 84 24.51 -12.70 -3.71
C ASP A 84 23.30 -12.02 -3.05
N ALA A 85 22.13 -12.64 -3.25
CA ALA A 85 20.86 -12.17 -2.70
C ALA A 85 20.84 -12.14 -1.16
N GLY A 86 21.53 -13.08 -0.51
CA GLY A 86 21.59 -13.18 0.95
C GLY A 86 22.46 -12.08 1.55
N ALA A 87 23.66 -11.90 1.00
CA ALA A 87 24.55 -10.81 1.40
C ALA A 87 23.90 -9.44 1.16
N ALA A 88 23.17 -9.27 0.07
CA ALA A 88 22.47 -8.02 -0.20
C ALA A 88 21.34 -7.75 0.80
N ILE A 89 20.50 -8.75 1.12
CA ILE A 89 19.47 -8.60 2.17
C ILE A 89 20.10 -8.22 3.52
N ASN A 90 21.22 -8.86 3.88
CA ASN A 90 21.94 -8.54 5.12
C ASN A 90 22.54 -7.13 5.12
N ALA A 91 22.78 -6.53 3.95
CA ALA A 91 23.31 -5.19 3.79
C ALA A 91 22.22 -4.11 3.63
N VAL A 92 20.94 -4.49 3.67
CA VAL A 92 19.80 -3.56 3.66
C VAL A 92 19.10 -3.59 5.01
N HIS A 93 19.25 -2.52 5.77
CA HIS A 93 18.70 -2.33 7.09
C HIS A 93 17.46 -1.43 7.00
N VAL A 94 16.29 -1.97 7.33
CA VAL A 94 15.03 -1.22 7.40
C VAL A 94 14.65 -1.04 8.85
N SER A 95 14.20 0.15 9.24
CA SER A 95 13.62 0.39 10.56
C SER A 95 12.46 1.37 10.49
N SER A 96 11.54 1.27 11.44
CA SER A 96 10.41 2.17 11.54
C SER A 96 10.01 2.50 12.98
N VAL A 97 9.32 3.63 13.14
CA VAL A 97 8.68 4.04 14.39
C VAL A 97 7.21 4.38 14.11
N PRO A 98 6.25 3.60 14.64
CA PRO A 98 6.44 2.39 15.44
C PRO A 98 7.08 1.23 14.64
N PRO A 99 7.78 0.29 15.29
CA PRO A 99 8.36 -0.88 14.62
C PRO A 99 7.23 -1.83 14.17
N VAL A 100 7.35 -2.36 12.95
CA VAL A 100 6.38 -3.30 12.37
C VAL A 100 7.09 -4.46 11.68
N PRO A 101 6.56 -5.70 11.80
CA PRO A 101 7.16 -6.83 11.12
C PRO A 101 7.00 -6.68 9.60
N GLY A 102 8.02 -7.08 8.87
CA GLY A 102 8.01 -7.05 7.41
C GLY A 102 8.94 -8.08 6.80
N LYS A 103 9.00 -8.10 5.48
CA LYS A 103 9.80 -9.08 4.74
C LYS A 103 10.40 -8.49 3.49
N PHE A 104 11.58 -8.99 3.16
CA PHE A 104 12.21 -8.79 1.87
C PHE A 104 11.68 -9.76 0.82
N TYR A 105 11.62 -9.31 -0.43
CA TYR A 105 11.38 -10.16 -1.60
C TYR A 105 12.01 -9.50 -2.83
N TRP A 106 12.54 -10.34 -3.71
CA TRP A 106 13.14 -9.90 -4.96
C TRP A 106 12.07 -9.84 -6.05
N MET A 107 12.01 -8.71 -6.75
CA MET A 107 11.16 -8.56 -7.94
C MET A 107 11.93 -8.90 -9.22
N THR A 108 13.19 -8.48 -9.28
CA THR A 108 14.13 -8.79 -10.36
C THR A 108 15.53 -8.93 -9.75
N PRO A 109 16.53 -9.44 -10.48
CA PRO A 109 17.93 -9.48 -9.98
C PRO A 109 18.54 -8.11 -9.66
N THR A 110 17.86 -7.01 -9.99
CA THR A 110 18.28 -5.62 -9.74
C THR A 110 17.34 -4.85 -8.81
N GLN A 111 16.26 -5.47 -8.35
CA GLN A 111 15.23 -4.81 -7.54
C GLN A 111 14.82 -5.67 -6.36
N LEU A 112 15.26 -5.24 -5.18
CA LEU A 112 14.82 -5.75 -3.89
C LEU A 112 13.67 -4.88 -3.38
N ARG A 113 12.66 -5.51 -2.79
CA ARG A 113 11.58 -4.81 -2.11
C ARG A 113 11.43 -5.27 -0.68
N TRP A 114 10.90 -4.38 0.14
CA TRP A 114 10.50 -4.67 1.51
C TRP A 114 9.15 -4.04 1.76
N ARG A 115 8.27 -4.75 2.48
CA ARG A 115 7.02 -4.16 2.98
C ARG A 115 6.65 -4.75 4.33
N PRO A 116 5.81 -4.05 5.11
CA PRO A 116 5.24 -4.62 6.32
C PRO A 116 4.22 -5.73 5.98
N LEU A 117 3.96 -6.62 6.93
CA LEU A 117 3.03 -7.74 6.73
C LEU A 117 1.57 -7.28 6.59
N SER A 118 1.22 -6.15 7.20
CA SER A 118 -0.02 -5.39 7.05
C SER A 118 0.32 -3.96 6.67
N PHE A 119 -0.65 -3.14 6.26
CA PHE A 119 -0.39 -1.72 5.95
C PHE A 119 0.37 -1.04 7.09
N TRP A 120 1.24 -0.10 6.72
CA TRP A 120 1.91 0.76 7.69
C TRP A 120 0.88 1.47 8.58
N PRO A 121 1.17 1.64 9.88
CA PRO A 121 0.43 2.59 10.70
C PRO A 121 0.51 4.00 10.10
N ALA A 122 -0.51 4.83 10.35
CA ALA A 122 -0.45 6.24 9.98
C ALA A 122 0.74 6.94 10.65
N HIS A 123 1.33 7.92 9.96
CA HIS A 123 2.44 8.74 10.48
C HIS A 123 3.66 7.95 10.98
N THR A 124 3.92 6.78 10.37
CA THR A 124 5.10 5.97 10.65
C THR A 124 6.32 6.62 10.04
N ALA A 125 7.37 6.86 10.83
CA ALA A 125 8.68 7.27 10.32
C ALA A 125 9.47 6.03 9.91
N VAL A 126 10.08 6.03 8.72
CA VAL A 126 10.82 4.89 8.17
C VAL A 126 12.21 5.33 7.72
N THR A 127 13.21 4.55 8.11
CA THR A 127 14.61 4.70 7.67
C THR A 127 15.03 3.44 6.94
N VAL A 128 15.70 3.62 5.81
CA VAL A 128 16.33 2.52 5.05
C VAL A 128 17.77 2.87 4.81
N ASP A 129 18.67 1.98 5.23
CA ASP A 129 20.10 2.04 4.96
C ASP A 129 20.47 0.83 4.10
N ALA A 130 20.86 1.05 2.85
CA ALA A 130 21.35 0.00 1.96
C ALA A 130 22.83 0.26 1.68
N GLY A 131 23.70 -0.50 2.37
CA GLY A 131 25.14 -0.41 2.18
C GLY A 131 25.74 0.96 2.50
N GLY A 132 25.14 1.72 3.42
CA GLY A 132 25.53 3.09 3.77
C GLY A 132 24.83 4.18 2.95
N THR A 133 24.04 3.82 1.93
CA THR A 133 23.17 4.77 1.22
C THR A 133 21.82 4.84 1.94
N VAL A 134 21.40 6.02 2.38
CA VAL A 134 20.26 6.16 3.30
C VAL A 134 19.09 6.93 2.64
N THR A 135 17.86 6.46 2.87
CA THR A 135 16.63 7.21 2.63
C THR A 135 15.77 7.26 3.89
N ASN A 136 15.03 8.36 4.07
CA ASN A 136 14.09 8.55 5.17
C ASN A 136 12.76 9.05 4.62
N PHE A 137 11.66 8.41 4.99
CA PHE A 137 10.32 8.85 4.59
C PHE A 137 9.33 8.63 5.73
N GLN A 138 8.11 9.11 5.55
CA GLN A 138 7.02 8.87 6.50
C GLN A 138 5.73 8.49 5.79
N THR A 139 4.82 7.85 6.52
CA THR A 139 3.46 7.63 6.02
C THR A 139 2.54 8.80 6.38
N GLY A 140 1.52 9.03 5.55
CA GLY A 140 0.44 9.98 5.81
C GLY A 140 -0.64 9.40 6.73
N ASP A 141 -1.85 9.94 6.59
CA ASP A 141 -3.07 9.33 7.11
C ASP A 141 -3.27 7.92 6.54
N THR A 142 -4.09 7.11 7.22
CA THR A 142 -4.66 5.92 6.60
C THR A 142 -5.79 6.33 5.65
N LEU A 143 -5.47 6.58 4.38
CA LEU A 143 -6.45 6.91 3.34
C LEU A 143 -6.65 5.71 2.41
N VAL A 144 -7.81 5.08 2.48
CA VAL A 144 -8.12 3.82 1.78
C VAL A 144 -9.31 4.01 0.86
N ALA A 145 -9.17 3.65 -0.42
CA ALA A 145 -10.28 3.49 -1.33
C ALA A 145 -10.71 2.02 -1.41
N THR A 146 -11.98 1.72 -1.25
CA THR A 146 -12.55 0.38 -1.45
C THR A 146 -13.60 0.43 -2.53
N ALA A 147 -13.29 -0.17 -3.69
CA ALA A 147 -14.18 -0.40 -4.80
C ALA A 147 -14.92 -1.74 -4.61
N ASP A 148 -16.22 -1.66 -4.36
CA ASP A 148 -17.09 -2.84 -4.19
C ASP A 148 -17.99 -3.03 -5.40
N ASP A 149 -17.64 -4.00 -6.25
CA ASP A 149 -18.33 -4.26 -7.52
C ASP A 149 -19.78 -4.73 -7.31
N ALA A 150 -20.08 -5.37 -6.18
CA ALA A 150 -21.45 -5.79 -5.86
C ALA A 150 -22.42 -4.61 -5.63
N THR A 151 -21.88 -3.44 -5.29
CA THR A 151 -22.67 -2.22 -5.04
C THR A 151 -22.41 -1.12 -6.06
N HIS A 152 -21.38 -1.27 -6.91
CA HIS A 152 -20.85 -0.25 -7.79
C HIS A 152 -20.50 1.07 -7.07
N GLN A 153 -20.02 0.96 -5.82
CA GLN A 153 -19.59 2.11 -5.00
C GLN A 153 -18.10 2.03 -4.66
N LEU A 154 -17.42 3.16 -4.81
CA LEU A 154 -16.08 3.39 -4.26
C LEU A 154 -16.20 4.15 -2.95
N THR A 155 -15.86 3.51 -1.83
CA THR A 155 -15.87 4.12 -0.50
C THR A 155 -14.46 4.55 -0.11
N VAL A 156 -14.30 5.82 0.25
CA VAL A 156 -13.05 6.37 0.77
C VAL A 156 -13.16 6.50 2.28
N THR A 157 -12.21 5.87 2.97
CA THR A 157 -12.09 5.92 4.44
C THR A 157 -10.77 6.59 4.79
N ARG A 158 -10.83 7.59 5.67
CA ARG A 158 -9.64 8.25 6.24
C ARG A 158 -9.61 7.99 7.74
N ASN A 159 -8.51 7.44 8.24
CA ASN A 159 -8.33 7.19 9.69
C ASN A 159 -9.49 6.38 10.29
N GLY A 160 -9.92 5.36 9.55
CA GLY A 160 -11.00 4.45 9.94
C GLY A 160 -12.42 5.01 9.79
N THR A 161 -12.59 6.27 9.36
CA THR A 161 -13.91 6.90 9.18
C THR A 161 -14.22 7.11 7.71
N VAL A 162 -15.44 6.79 7.28
CA VAL A 162 -15.88 7.04 5.89
C VAL A 162 -15.90 8.55 5.64
N GLU A 163 -15.12 8.99 4.66
CA GLU A 163 -15.02 10.39 4.25
C GLU A 163 -15.85 10.67 2.99
N LYS A 164 -15.86 9.73 2.04
CA LYS A 164 -16.64 9.83 0.79
C LYS A 164 -17.17 8.49 0.34
N THR A 165 -18.24 8.54 -0.45
CA THR A 165 -18.71 7.41 -1.26
C THR A 165 -19.02 7.93 -2.65
N PHE A 166 -18.41 7.31 -3.66
CA PHE A 166 -18.59 7.67 -5.07
C PHE A 166 -19.32 6.54 -5.80
N PRO A 167 -20.38 6.85 -6.56
CA PRO A 167 -20.82 5.96 -7.63
C PRO A 167 -19.67 5.73 -8.60
N MET A 168 -19.41 4.46 -8.93
CA MET A 168 -18.35 4.05 -9.84
C MET A 168 -18.87 3.08 -10.90
N SER A 169 -18.10 2.92 -11.98
CA SER A 169 -18.32 1.88 -12.99
C SER A 169 -16.97 1.26 -13.34
N MET A 170 -16.84 -0.04 -13.16
CA MET A 170 -15.59 -0.78 -13.34
C MET A 170 -15.54 -1.48 -14.71
N GLY A 171 -14.61 -2.43 -14.84
CA GLY A 171 -14.40 -3.23 -16.04
C GLY A 171 -15.59 -4.12 -16.39
N MET A 172 -16.07 -4.04 -17.63
CA MET A 172 -17.21 -4.82 -18.10
C MET A 172 -16.90 -6.31 -18.25
N THR A 173 -17.92 -7.16 -18.08
CA THR A 173 -17.80 -8.62 -18.29
C THR A 173 -17.56 -8.99 -19.75
N SER A 174 -18.16 -8.26 -20.70
CA SER A 174 -17.92 -8.49 -22.13
C SER A 174 -16.45 -8.23 -22.48
N GLY A 175 -15.84 -9.10 -23.28
CA GLY A 175 -14.44 -8.94 -23.65
C GLY A 175 -13.43 -9.28 -22.54
N ASN A 176 -13.87 -9.83 -21.40
CA ASN A 176 -13.05 -10.17 -20.24
C ASN A 176 -12.26 -8.97 -19.69
N HIS A 177 -12.93 -7.84 -19.56
CA HIS A 177 -12.33 -6.58 -19.11
C HIS A 177 -12.51 -6.30 -17.62
N GLN A 178 -13.02 -7.26 -16.85
CA GLN A 178 -13.28 -7.05 -15.43
C GLN A 178 -12.00 -6.71 -14.67
N THR A 179 -12.06 -5.69 -13.83
CA THR A 179 -10.98 -5.33 -12.91
C THR A 179 -10.82 -6.45 -11.88
N PRO A 180 -9.64 -7.07 -11.73
CA PRO A 180 -9.48 -8.16 -10.76
C PRO A 180 -9.63 -7.70 -9.31
N ASN A 181 -10.09 -8.59 -8.44
CA ASN A 181 -10.10 -8.39 -7.00
C ASN A 181 -8.67 -8.33 -6.46
N GLY A 182 -8.41 -7.47 -5.49
CA GLY A 182 -7.09 -7.41 -4.86
C GLY A 182 -6.84 -6.12 -4.10
N THR A 183 -5.65 -6.07 -3.51
CA THR A 183 -5.13 -4.87 -2.87
C THR A 183 -4.07 -4.27 -3.79
N TYR A 184 -4.37 -3.08 -4.28
CA TYR A 184 -3.51 -2.25 -5.09
C TYR A 184 -3.05 -1.03 -4.29
N TYR A 185 -2.15 -0.24 -4.85
CA TYR A 185 -1.74 1.04 -4.30
C TYR A 185 -1.48 2.03 -5.41
N VAL A 186 -1.74 3.31 -5.13
CA VAL A 186 -1.47 4.39 -6.08
C VAL A 186 0.01 4.43 -6.41
N GLN A 187 0.32 4.50 -7.70
CA GLN A 187 1.70 4.55 -8.21
C GLN A 187 2.07 5.97 -8.63
N ASP A 188 1.28 6.53 -9.54
CA ASP A 188 1.47 7.87 -10.08
C ASP A 188 0.13 8.52 -10.43
N LYS A 189 0.21 9.80 -10.78
CA LYS A 189 -0.94 10.64 -11.09
C LYS A 189 -0.66 11.47 -12.33
N LYS A 190 -1.64 11.59 -13.21
CA LYS A 190 -1.56 12.35 -14.45
C LYS A 190 -2.79 13.24 -14.55
N ALA A 191 -2.57 14.56 -14.63
CA ALA A 191 -3.67 15.50 -14.79
C ALA A 191 -4.45 15.22 -16.09
N SER A 192 -3.73 14.84 -17.15
CA SER A 192 -4.29 14.37 -18.41
C SER A 192 -3.44 13.20 -18.94
N VAL A 193 -4.08 12.15 -19.45
CA VAL A 193 -3.42 11.01 -20.08
C VAL A 193 -4.23 10.48 -21.25
N VAL A 194 -3.55 10.17 -22.36
CA VAL A 194 -4.14 9.43 -23.47
C VAL A 194 -4.08 7.95 -23.15
N MET A 195 -5.23 7.34 -22.91
CA MET A 195 -5.37 5.90 -22.77
C MET A 195 -5.63 5.32 -24.15
N ASP A 196 -4.73 4.43 -24.60
CA ASP A 196 -4.74 3.84 -25.93
C ASP A 196 -4.73 2.32 -25.79
N SER A 197 -5.82 1.67 -26.21
CA SER A 197 -6.00 0.23 -26.02
C SER A 197 -4.91 -0.62 -26.71
N SER A 198 -4.25 -0.06 -27.73
CA SER A 198 -3.19 -0.77 -28.45
C SER A 198 -1.94 -1.00 -27.60
N THR A 199 -1.72 -0.21 -26.54
CA THR A 199 -0.53 -0.35 -25.68
C THR A 199 -0.54 -1.62 -24.85
N TYR A 200 -1.70 -2.25 -24.66
CA TYR A 200 -1.85 -3.56 -24.02
C TYR A 200 -2.42 -4.64 -24.96
N GLY A 201 -2.39 -4.38 -26.28
CA GLY A 201 -2.64 -5.40 -27.30
C GLY A 201 -4.06 -5.45 -27.88
N VAL A 202 -4.92 -4.47 -27.60
CA VAL A 202 -6.27 -4.36 -28.21
C VAL A 202 -6.26 -3.27 -29.29
N PRO A 203 -6.39 -3.60 -30.59
CA PRO A 203 -6.38 -2.60 -31.65
C PRO A 203 -7.48 -1.55 -31.46
N VAL A 204 -7.15 -0.28 -31.65
CA VAL A 204 -8.07 0.85 -31.44
C VAL A 204 -9.35 0.74 -32.30
N ASN A 205 -9.26 0.13 -33.48
CA ASN A 205 -10.39 -0.06 -34.40
C ASN A 205 -11.16 -1.39 -34.17
N SER A 206 -10.84 -2.14 -33.12
CA SER A 206 -11.57 -3.37 -32.76
C SER A 206 -12.85 -3.07 -31.97
N THR A 207 -13.69 -4.07 -31.77
CA THR A 207 -14.94 -3.96 -30.99
C THR A 207 -14.75 -3.37 -29.59
N TYR A 208 -13.61 -3.63 -28.96
CA TYR A 208 -13.24 -3.15 -27.61
C TYR A 208 -12.07 -2.15 -27.66
N GLY A 209 -11.76 -1.63 -28.84
CA GLY A 209 -10.69 -0.67 -29.04
C GLY A 209 -11.09 0.72 -28.60
N TYR A 210 -10.15 1.45 -28.00
CA TYR A 210 -10.36 2.85 -27.67
C TYR A 210 -9.06 3.65 -27.70
N LYS A 211 -9.21 4.96 -27.92
CA LYS A 211 -8.18 5.95 -27.71
C LYS A 211 -8.84 7.20 -27.16
N VAL A 212 -8.69 7.44 -25.87
CA VAL A 212 -9.40 8.50 -25.16
C VAL A 212 -8.43 9.30 -24.30
N THR A 213 -8.57 10.62 -24.30
CA THR A 213 -7.91 11.47 -23.33
C THR A 213 -8.77 11.53 -22.08
N VAL A 214 -8.20 11.15 -20.94
CA VAL A 214 -8.87 11.24 -19.64
C VAL A 214 -8.14 12.22 -18.74
N GLU A 215 -8.90 12.86 -17.87
CA GLU A 215 -8.40 13.82 -16.90
C GLU A 215 -8.43 13.21 -15.48
N ASP A 216 -7.65 13.80 -14.57
CA ASP A 216 -7.60 13.44 -13.14
C ASP A 216 -7.32 11.94 -12.92
N ALA A 217 -6.35 11.40 -13.65
CA ALA A 217 -6.06 9.97 -13.67
C ALA A 217 -5.07 9.58 -12.55
N VAL A 218 -5.47 8.64 -11.70
CA VAL A 218 -4.65 8.08 -10.62
C VAL A 218 -4.39 6.60 -10.93
N ARG A 219 -3.14 6.27 -11.25
CA ARG A 219 -2.72 4.92 -11.66
C ARG A 219 -2.57 4.01 -10.44
N PHE A 220 -3.06 2.78 -10.52
CA PHE A 220 -2.96 1.82 -9.42
C PHE A 220 -2.39 0.45 -9.80
N ASP A 221 -2.12 0.21 -11.09
CA ASP A 221 -1.33 -0.94 -11.54
C ASP A 221 -0.46 -0.63 -12.76
N ASN A 222 0.45 -1.55 -13.09
CA ASN A 222 1.38 -1.37 -14.19
C ASN A 222 0.80 -1.79 -15.54
N VAL A 223 -0.37 -2.43 -15.59
CA VAL A 223 -1.03 -2.80 -16.85
C VAL A 223 -1.95 -1.71 -17.40
N GLY A 224 -2.14 -0.62 -16.65
CA GLY A 224 -2.73 0.61 -17.15
C GLY A 224 -4.12 0.91 -16.61
N ASP A 225 -4.48 0.38 -15.44
CA ASP A 225 -5.72 0.73 -14.76
C ASP A 225 -5.57 1.98 -13.89
N TYR A 226 -6.58 2.84 -13.97
CA TYR A 226 -6.65 4.12 -13.28
C TYR A 226 -8.02 4.29 -12.60
N VAL A 227 -8.05 5.08 -11.53
CA VAL A 227 -9.26 5.81 -11.11
C VAL A 227 -9.22 7.16 -11.84
N HIS A 228 -10.25 7.51 -12.59
CA HIS A 228 -10.23 8.74 -13.41
C HIS A 228 -11.61 9.33 -13.71
N SER A 229 -11.60 10.54 -14.27
CA SER A 229 -12.79 11.25 -14.75
C SER A 229 -13.39 10.54 -15.96
N ALA A 230 -14.68 10.20 -15.87
CA ALA A 230 -15.42 9.54 -16.93
C ALA A 230 -16.81 10.18 -17.13
N PRO A 231 -16.89 11.40 -17.69
CA PRO A 231 -18.16 12.08 -17.93
C PRO A 231 -19.12 11.27 -18.83
N TRP A 232 -18.59 10.41 -19.70
CA TRP A 232 -19.38 9.58 -20.62
C TRP A 232 -20.11 8.41 -19.94
N SER A 233 -19.76 8.03 -18.71
CA SER A 233 -20.35 6.88 -18.01
C SER A 233 -21.05 7.24 -16.71
N VAL A 234 -21.36 8.53 -16.47
CA VAL A 234 -22.03 8.99 -15.24
C VAL A 234 -23.37 8.30 -15.04
N ASP A 235 -24.10 8.01 -16.11
CA ASP A 235 -25.38 7.30 -16.04
C ASP A 235 -25.23 5.81 -15.67
N ASP A 236 -24.04 5.25 -15.80
CA ASP A 236 -23.69 3.85 -15.50
C ASP A 236 -23.12 3.69 -14.09
N GLN A 237 -22.45 4.73 -13.59
CA GLN A 237 -21.82 4.76 -12.28
C GLN A 237 -22.84 4.50 -11.16
N GLY A 238 -22.55 3.54 -10.29
CA GLY A 238 -23.47 3.08 -9.25
C GLY A 238 -24.51 2.06 -9.74
N LYS A 239 -24.44 1.59 -10.99
CA LYS A 239 -25.44 0.69 -11.59
C LYS A 239 -24.88 -0.49 -12.38
N ARG A 240 -23.82 -0.26 -13.18
CA ARG A 240 -23.19 -1.31 -14.01
C ARG A 240 -21.79 -0.94 -14.48
N ASP A 241 -21.05 -1.95 -14.92
CA ASP A 241 -19.65 -1.83 -15.35
C ASP A 241 -19.54 -1.70 -16.87
N VAL A 242 -18.91 -0.63 -17.33
CA VAL A 242 -18.77 -0.27 -18.76
C VAL A 242 -17.35 0.11 -19.16
N SER A 243 -16.37 -0.01 -18.25
CA SER A 243 -14.97 0.30 -18.53
C SER A 243 -14.21 -0.91 -19.08
N HIS A 244 -12.93 -0.71 -19.40
CA HIS A 244 -12.02 -1.78 -19.83
C HIS A 244 -11.09 -2.29 -18.72
N GLY A 245 -11.37 -1.94 -17.46
CA GLY A 245 -10.56 -2.30 -16.28
C GLY A 245 -10.40 -1.12 -15.30
N CYS A 246 -10.41 0.10 -15.82
CA CYS A 246 -10.36 1.32 -15.01
C CYS A 246 -11.60 1.50 -14.11
N ILE A 247 -11.46 2.29 -13.06
CA ILE A 247 -12.55 2.68 -12.17
C ILE A 247 -13.02 4.07 -12.62
N ASN A 248 -14.12 4.10 -13.37
CA ASN A 248 -14.76 5.33 -13.84
C ASN A 248 -15.51 5.99 -12.68
N ILE A 249 -15.26 7.28 -12.44
CA ILE A 249 -16.04 8.11 -11.52
C ILE A 249 -16.38 9.47 -12.15
N SER A 250 -17.36 10.17 -11.59
CA SER A 250 -17.78 11.47 -12.09
C SER A 250 -16.62 12.49 -12.09
N PRO A 251 -16.61 13.49 -12.98
CA PRO A 251 -15.53 14.49 -13.00
C PRO A 251 -15.26 15.16 -11.64
N THR A 252 -16.32 15.50 -10.90
CA THR A 252 -16.19 16.09 -9.56
C THR A 252 -15.51 15.14 -8.57
N ASN A 253 -15.88 13.86 -8.60
CA ASN A 253 -15.29 12.84 -7.72
C ASN A 253 -13.84 12.53 -8.14
N ALA A 254 -13.56 12.47 -9.44
CA ALA A 254 -12.22 12.28 -9.98
C ALA A 254 -11.29 13.39 -9.55
N LYS A 255 -11.72 14.65 -9.67
CA LYS A 255 -10.92 15.79 -9.20
C LYS A 255 -10.62 15.70 -7.71
N TRP A 256 -11.62 15.37 -6.88
CA TRP A 256 -11.39 15.18 -5.45
C TRP A 256 -10.44 14.02 -5.17
N PHE A 257 -10.62 12.88 -5.83
CA PHE A 257 -9.75 11.71 -5.67
C PHE A 257 -8.32 12.04 -6.07
N PHE A 258 -8.14 12.70 -7.21
CA PHE A 258 -6.87 13.21 -7.69
C PHE A 258 -6.27 14.23 -6.72
N ASP A 259 -7.02 15.09 -6.06
CA ASP A 259 -6.41 16.05 -5.12
C ASP A 259 -5.96 15.38 -3.81
N ASN A 260 -6.58 14.27 -3.41
CA ASN A 260 -6.41 13.68 -2.07
C ASN A 260 -5.56 12.42 -2.02
N PHE A 261 -5.58 11.59 -3.06
CA PHE A 261 -4.79 10.36 -3.13
C PHE A 261 -3.39 10.64 -3.67
N GLY A 262 -2.40 9.91 -3.19
CA GLY A 262 -0.99 9.99 -3.60
C GLY A 262 -0.29 8.63 -3.56
N PRO A 263 0.97 8.57 -4.01
CA PRO A 263 1.74 7.31 -4.06
C PRO A 263 1.67 6.54 -2.75
N GLY A 264 1.31 5.26 -2.84
CA GLY A 264 1.20 4.36 -1.69
C GLY A 264 -0.16 4.32 -1.02
N ASP A 265 -1.13 5.16 -1.39
CA ASP A 265 -2.49 5.05 -0.86
C ASP A 265 -3.17 3.79 -1.42
N PRO A 266 -3.75 2.91 -0.57
CA PRO A 266 -4.35 1.67 -1.02
C PRO A 266 -5.66 1.87 -1.79
N ILE A 267 -5.81 1.06 -2.84
CA ILE A 267 -7.06 0.85 -3.57
C ILE A 267 -7.40 -0.63 -3.50
N ILE A 268 -8.50 -0.96 -2.84
CA ILE A 268 -8.96 -2.34 -2.62
C ILE A 268 -10.13 -2.59 -3.56
N VAL A 269 -10.01 -3.60 -4.41
CA VAL A 269 -11.09 -4.08 -5.27
C VAL A 269 -11.63 -5.39 -4.71
N LYS A 270 -12.95 -5.47 -4.53
CA LYS A 270 -13.62 -6.69 -4.04
C LYS A 270 -14.94 -6.95 -4.77
N ASN A 271 -15.39 -8.20 -4.66
CA ASN A 271 -16.63 -8.71 -5.24
C ASN A 271 -16.75 -8.63 -6.78
N SER A 272 -15.63 -8.38 -7.48
CA SER A 272 -15.58 -8.41 -8.94
C SER A 272 -15.64 -9.83 -9.49
N SER A 273 -16.27 -10.00 -10.66
CA SER A 273 -16.27 -11.27 -11.39
C SER A 273 -14.95 -11.56 -12.13
N GLY A 274 -13.99 -10.63 -12.15
CA GLY A 274 -12.68 -10.74 -12.82
C GLY A 274 -11.66 -11.68 -12.17
N GLY A 275 -12.05 -12.43 -11.14
CA GLY A 275 -11.14 -13.26 -10.34
C GLY A 275 -10.19 -12.43 -9.49
N ASN A 276 -9.09 -13.03 -9.04
CA ASN A 276 -8.09 -12.33 -8.22
C ASN A 276 -6.96 -11.76 -9.07
N TYR A 277 -6.42 -10.63 -8.64
CA TYR A 277 -5.21 -10.05 -9.18
C TYR A 277 -4.06 -11.04 -9.01
N LYS A 278 -3.43 -11.41 -10.13
CA LYS A 278 -2.38 -12.44 -10.20
C LYS A 278 -1.19 -12.00 -11.05
N LYS A 279 -1.21 -10.76 -11.56
CA LYS A 279 -0.21 -10.29 -12.51
C LYS A 279 1.06 -9.95 -11.74
N ASN A 280 2.20 -10.53 -12.14
CA ASN A 280 3.51 -10.11 -11.64
C ASN A 280 4.00 -8.91 -12.48
N ASP A 281 3.27 -7.81 -12.41
CA ASP A 281 3.51 -6.61 -13.21
C ASP A 281 4.39 -5.57 -12.49
N GLY A 282 4.87 -5.88 -11.28
CA GLY A 282 5.57 -4.92 -10.43
C GLY A 282 4.68 -4.08 -9.50
N SER A 283 3.36 -4.35 -9.48
CA SER A 283 2.37 -3.73 -8.57
C SER A 283 1.77 -4.76 -7.60
N ALA A 284 2.26 -6.00 -7.67
CA ALA A 284 1.74 -7.20 -7.02
C ALA A 284 2.11 -7.35 -5.55
N ASP A 285 2.67 -6.31 -4.92
CA ASP A 285 3.30 -6.39 -3.60
C ASP A 285 2.34 -6.94 -2.54
N TRP A 286 1.05 -6.61 -2.64
CA TRP A 286 0.00 -7.00 -1.71
C TRP A 286 -0.86 -8.19 -2.17
N ILE A 287 -0.46 -8.89 -3.23
CA ILE A 287 -1.05 -10.19 -3.58
C ILE A 287 -0.56 -11.22 -2.55
N ASN A 288 -1.49 -11.99 -1.97
CA ASN A 288 -1.19 -13.11 -1.06
C ASN A 288 -0.61 -14.30 -1.82
#